data_AF-A0A7V8YCU8-F1
#
_entry.id   AF-A0A7V8YCU8-F1
#
_cell.length_a   1.000
_cell.length_b   1.000
_cell.length_c   1.000
_cell.angle_alpha   90.00
_cell.angle_beta   90.00
_cell.angle_gamma   90.00
#
_symmetry.space_group_name_H-M   'P 1'
#
loop_
_entity.id
_entity.type
_entity.pdbx_description
1 polymer ?
#
loop_
_entity_poly.entity_id
_entity_poly.type
_entity_poly.pdbx_seq_one_letter_code
_entity_poly.pdbx_strand_id
1 'polypeptide(L)'
;MGIHEIGSSDIRPLVRRLTADRHSAEAAALFQDLMKYAHRRVLGVSRACGRILTEPEQEELVGEILVQLLSGGLAHFRGSTVPELLAFVRTIADRTTWRAIRTAERDRRTAWRASSEAPERFTAQIPRPDQYLEIIPDSPLPEPDQVYLRALLEAGSKAELARRAGVSRAAVTQRVQRIVAKVVVLDSNGRAAHEVWMEHEARRALDSDPSLLAEAG
;
A
#
# COMPACT_ATOMS: atom_id res chain seq x y z
N MET A 1 11.21 38.91 7.69
CA MET A 1 12.66 38.72 7.74
C MET A 1 12.93 37.24 7.46
N GLY A 2 13.35 36.92 6.25
CA GLY A 2 13.57 35.53 5.83
C GLY A 2 14.93 35.00 6.27
N ILE A 3 15.13 33.68 6.30
CA ILE A 3 16.40 33.05 6.71
C ILE A 3 17.61 33.57 5.87
N HIS A 4 17.32 34.13 4.69
CA HIS A 4 18.28 34.72 3.76
C HIS A 4 18.86 36.10 4.17
N GLU A 5 18.25 36.81 5.12
CA GLU A 5 18.73 38.15 5.57
C GLU A 5 19.69 38.08 6.76
N ILE A 6 19.88 36.90 7.36
CA ILE A 6 20.69 36.71 8.57
C ILE A 6 22.15 36.38 8.16
N GLY A 7 22.82 37.36 7.55
CA GLY A 7 24.22 37.26 7.18
C GLY A 7 25.15 37.48 8.38
N SER A 8 26.05 36.52 8.64
CA SER A 8 27.23 36.63 9.52
C SER A 8 27.05 36.83 11.04
N SER A 9 25.85 37.07 11.56
CA SER A 9 25.60 37.25 13.00
C SER A 9 25.25 35.93 13.70
N ASP A 10 25.62 35.82 14.99
CA ASP A 10 25.25 34.68 15.84
C ASP A 10 23.73 34.55 15.90
N ILE A 11 23.19 33.46 15.35
CA ILE A 11 21.74 33.26 15.23
C ILE A 11 21.10 32.77 16.53
N ARG A 12 21.88 32.34 17.53
CA ARG A 12 21.33 31.75 18.77
C ARG A 12 20.39 32.68 19.52
N PRO A 13 20.71 33.97 19.73
CA PRO A 13 19.82 34.89 20.41
C PRO A 13 18.50 35.05 19.65
N LEU A 14 18.57 35.09 18.32
CA LEU A 14 17.39 35.17 17.44
C LEU A 14 16.52 33.92 17.58
N VAL A 15 17.09 32.73 17.43
CA VAL A 15 16.35 31.46 17.59
C VAL A 15 15.70 31.38 18.96
N ARG A 16 16.45 31.71 20.04
CA ARG A 16 15.92 31.73 21.41
C ARG A 16 14.74 32.69 21.56
N ARG A 17 14.88 33.92 21.07
CA ARG A 17 13.83 34.94 21.09
C ARG A 17 12.58 34.46 20.35
N LEU A 18 12.73 33.92 19.15
CA LEU A 18 11.62 33.44 18.33
C LEU A 18 10.97 32.17 18.90
N THR A 19 11.71 31.32 19.60
CA THR A 19 11.11 30.20 20.35
C THR A 19 10.39 30.62 21.62
N ALA A 20 10.76 31.76 22.21
CA ALA A 20 10.10 32.33 23.38
C ALA A 20 8.80 33.04 22.98
N ASP A 21 8.78 33.75 21.85
CA ASP A 21 7.59 34.36 21.26
C ASP A 21 7.23 33.71 19.91
N ARG A 22 6.56 32.55 20.02
CA ARG A 22 6.18 31.71 18.88
C ARG A 22 5.04 32.27 18.04
N HIS A 23 4.33 33.27 18.55
CA HIS A 23 3.16 33.86 17.89
C HIS A 23 3.52 35.11 17.09
N SER A 24 4.75 35.58 17.20
CA SER A 24 5.25 36.68 16.37
C SER A 24 5.24 36.33 14.87
N ALA A 25 5.02 37.34 14.04
CA ALA A 25 5.10 37.21 12.58
C ALA A 25 6.50 36.76 12.10
N GLU A 26 7.54 37.15 12.84
CA GLU A 26 8.92 36.74 12.59
C GLU A 26 9.13 35.24 12.85
N ALA A 27 8.56 34.70 13.94
CA ALA A 27 8.61 33.28 14.24
C ALA A 27 7.82 32.49 13.18
N ALA A 28 6.63 32.96 12.80
CA ALA A 28 5.84 32.34 11.74
C ALA A 28 6.61 32.26 10.41
N ALA A 29 7.31 33.34 10.01
CA ALA A 29 8.13 33.34 8.80
C ALA A 29 9.28 32.32 8.87
N LEU A 30 10.00 32.27 9.99
CA LEU A 30 11.05 31.28 10.21
C LEU A 30 10.49 29.85 10.10
N PHE A 31 9.38 29.56 10.75
CA PHE A 31 8.77 28.22 10.72
C PHE A 31 8.26 27.84 9.34
N GLN A 32 7.72 28.79 8.57
CA GLN A 32 7.36 28.54 7.17
C GLN A 32 8.58 28.18 6.31
N ASP A 33 9.71 28.83 6.51
CA ASP A 33 10.93 28.51 5.77
C ASP A 33 11.51 27.16 6.20
N LEU A 34 11.49 26.85 7.50
CA LEU A 34 11.86 25.53 8.02
C LEU A 34 10.92 24.43 7.50
N MET A 35 9.62 24.69 7.40
CA MET A 35 8.63 23.78 6.82
C MET A 35 8.94 23.47 5.36
N LYS A 36 9.16 24.51 4.53
CA LYS A 36 9.51 24.33 3.12
C LYS A 36 10.81 23.54 2.96
N TYR A 37 11.79 23.77 3.85
CA TYR A 37 13.02 23.01 3.86
C TYR A 37 12.80 21.54 4.25
N ALA A 38 12.07 21.29 5.34
CA ALA A 38 11.72 19.94 5.80
C ALA A 38 10.95 19.18 4.72
N HIS A 39 9.96 19.80 4.09
CA HIS A 39 9.18 19.19 3.01
C HIS A 39 10.06 18.76 1.84
N ARG A 40 10.93 19.65 1.34
CA ARG A 40 11.90 19.29 0.28
C ARG A 40 12.80 18.13 0.71
N ARG A 41 13.16 18.05 2.00
CA ARG A 41 14.00 16.97 2.52
C ARG A 41 13.26 15.64 2.59
N VAL A 42 12.04 15.62 3.12
CA VAL A 42 11.16 14.44 3.16
C VAL A 42 10.95 13.88 1.75
N LEU A 43 10.63 14.75 0.78
CA LEU A 43 10.48 14.36 -0.62
C LEU A 43 11.77 13.74 -1.18
N GLY A 44 12.92 14.36 -0.90
CA GLY A 44 14.22 13.85 -1.36
C GLY A 44 14.55 12.46 -0.82
N VAL A 45 14.35 12.26 0.48
CA VAL A 45 14.60 10.96 1.14
C VAL A 45 13.59 9.90 0.71
N SER A 46 12.30 10.25 0.63
CA SER A 46 11.24 9.35 0.14
C SER A 46 11.51 8.87 -1.29
N ARG A 47 11.92 9.78 -2.19
CA ARG A 47 12.30 9.43 -3.58
C ARG A 47 13.49 8.48 -3.63
N ALA A 48 14.52 8.71 -2.83
CA ALA A 48 15.68 7.82 -2.75
C ALA A 48 15.32 6.41 -2.27
N CYS A 49 14.22 6.29 -1.51
CA CYS A 49 13.70 5.02 -0.99
C CYS A 49 12.55 4.46 -1.84
N GLY A 50 12.45 4.84 -3.12
CA GLY A 50 11.46 4.29 -4.05
C GLY A 50 10.02 4.77 -3.85
N ARG A 51 9.82 5.95 -3.24
CA ARG A 51 8.49 6.53 -2.92
C ARG A 51 7.64 5.59 -2.08
N ILE A 52 8.26 5.00 -1.06
CA ILE A 52 7.57 4.11 -0.12
C ILE A 52 6.46 4.84 0.64
N LEU A 53 6.61 6.15 0.87
CA LEU A 53 5.61 7.00 1.51
C LEU A 53 4.71 7.65 0.45
N THR A 54 3.41 7.64 0.69
CA THR A 54 2.40 8.40 -0.05
C THR A 54 2.51 9.91 0.23
N GLU A 55 1.86 10.73 -0.60
CA GLU A 55 1.85 12.18 -0.40
C GLU A 55 1.23 12.62 0.94
N PRO A 56 0.08 12.05 1.39
CA PRO A 56 -0.47 12.37 2.72
C PRO A 56 0.49 12.01 3.87
N GLU A 57 1.16 10.85 3.80
CA GLU A 57 2.14 10.44 4.82
C GLU A 57 3.36 11.38 4.84
N GLN A 58 3.74 11.91 3.68
CA GLN A 58 4.82 12.90 3.60
C GLN A 58 4.42 14.23 4.23
N GLU A 59 3.19 14.71 4.00
CA GLU A 59 2.66 15.92 4.62
C GLU A 59 2.54 15.77 6.15
N GLU A 60 2.05 14.63 6.62
CA GLU A 60 1.96 14.30 8.04
C GLU A 60 3.35 14.32 8.70
N LEU A 61 4.36 13.74 8.06
CA LEU A 61 5.74 13.75 8.55
C LEU A 61 6.32 15.16 8.63
N VAL A 62 6.01 16.03 7.67
CA VAL A 62 6.41 17.44 7.74
C VAL A 62 5.78 18.10 8.95
N GLY A 63 4.49 17.83 9.23
CA GLY A 63 3.81 18.26 10.44
C GLY A 63 4.49 17.76 11.71
N GLU A 64 4.86 16.48 11.78
CA GLU A 64 5.55 15.88 12.93
C GLU A 64 6.92 16.55 13.18
N ILE A 65 7.70 16.77 12.11
CA ILE A 65 8.99 17.46 12.20
C ILE A 65 8.80 18.89 12.74
N LEU A 66 7.79 19.62 12.28
CA LEU A 66 7.50 20.95 12.79
C LEU A 66 7.10 20.93 14.26
N VAL A 67 6.23 20.00 14.66
CA VAL A 67 5.85 19.81 16.06
C VAL A 67 7.07 19.50 16.91
N GLN A 68 8.00 18.68 16.43
CA GLN A 68 9.24 18.36 17.15
C GLN A 68 10.15 19.59 17.30
N LEU A 69 10.27 20.41 16.25
CA LEU A 69 11.03 21.66 16.30
C LEU A 69 10.40 22.66 17.30
N LEU A 70 9.09 22.81 17.26
CA LEU A 70 8.31 23.70 18.13
C LEU A 70 8.30 23.23 19.58
N SER A 71 8.12 21.94 19.84
CA SER A 71 7.98 21.38 21.19
C SER A 71 9.28 21.35 21.98
N GLY A 72 10.41 21.65 21.36
CA GLY A 72 11.68 21.78 22.08
C GLY A 72 12.92 21.48 21.25
N GLY A 73 12.80 20.99 20.01
CA GLY A 73 13.95 20.72 19.15
C GLY A 73 14.84 21.95 18.99
N LEU A 74 14.27 23.11 18.69
CA LEU A 74 15.02 24.35 18.53
C LEU A 74 15.65 24.86 19.84
N ALA A 75 15.09 24.54 21.01
CA ALA A 75 15.69 24.90 22.30
C ALA A 75 17.04 24.19 22.54
N HIS A 76 17.25 23.03 21.89
CA HIS A 76 18.50 22.26 21.98
C HIS A 76 19.54 22.67 20.93
N PHE A 77 19.21 23.58 20.02
CA PHE A 77 20.14 24.04 19.01
C PHE A 77 21.32 24.81 19.63
N ARG A 78 22.55 24.44 19.25
CA ARG A 78 23.80 25.01 19.80
C ARG A 78 24.67 25.73 18.77
N GLY A 79 24.36 25.61 17.47
CA GLY A 79 25.10 26.28 16.40
C GLY A 79 24.89 27.80 16.43
N SER A 80 25.80 28.55 15.83
CA SER A 80 25.75 30.01 15.75
C SER A 80 25.42 30.53 14.36
N THR A 81 25.29 29.65 13.36
CA THR A 81 25.09 30.05 11.96
C THR A 81 23.83 29.44 11.33
N VAL A 82 23.32 30.09 10.28
CA VAL A 82 22.19 29.59 9.49
C VAL A 82 22.45 28.19 8.89
N PRO A 83 23.61 27.90 8.28
CA PRO A 83 23.91 26.56 7.78
C PRO A 83 23.86 25.48 8.87
N GLU A 84 24.30 25.79 10.08
CA GLU A 84 24.22 24.85 11.21
C GLU A 84 22.78 24.61 11.65
N LEU A 85 21.91 25.63 11.63
CA LEU A 85 20.47 25.46 11.87
C LEU A 85 19.84 24.54 10.83
N LEU A 86 20.14 24.76 9.54
CA LEU A 86 19.63 23.92 8.46
C LEU A 86 20.16 22.48 8.56
N ALA A 87 21.42 22.30 8.99
CA ALA A 87 21.99 20.98 9.23
C ALA A 87 21.34 20.27 10.44
N PHE A 88 21.03 21.02 11.50
CA PHE A 88 20.29 20.52 12.66
C PHE A 88 18.89 20.05 12.28
N VAL A 89 18.14 20.91 11.56
CA VAL A 89 16.80 20.58 11.04
C VAL A 89 16.83 19.41 10.08
N ARG A 90 17.84 19.35 9.18
CA ARG A 90 18.06 18.19 8.29
C ARG A 90 18.21 16.89 9.07
N THR A 91 18.97 16.91 10.15
CA THR A 91 19.21 15.71 10.98
C THR A 91 17.92 15.21 11.62
N ILE A 92 17.07 16.13 12.09
CA ILE A 92 15.75 15.79 12.63
C ILE A 92 14.87 15.21 11.52
N ALA A 93 14.74 15.93 10.39
CA ALA A 93 13.93 15.49 9.26
C ALA A 93 14.35 14.11 8.77
N ASP A 94 15.65 13.89 8.51
CA ASP A 94 16.18 12.61 8.05
C ASP A 94 15.88 11.48 9.03
N ARG A 95 16.06 11.71 10.33
CA ARG A 95 15.80 10.70 11.36
C ARG A 95 14.32 10.33 11.42
N THR A 96 13.43 11.32 11.39
CA THR A 96 11.98 11.10 11.45
C THR A 96 11.50 10.39 10.20
N THR A 97 11.90 10.86 9.02
CA THR A 97 11.58 10.21 7.74
C THR A 97 12.12 8.77 7.67
N TRP A 98 13.37 8.53 8.10
CA TRP A 98 13.92 7.17 8.12
C TRP A 98 13.19 6.22 9.07
N ARG A 99 12.69 6.72 10.21
CA ARG A 99 11.86 5.91 11.11
C ARG A 99 10.55 5.55 10.43
N ALA A 100 9.86 6.52 9.85
CA ALA A 100 8.60 6.30 9.15
C ALA A 100 8.75 5.34 7.97
N ILE A 101 9.81 5.49 7.17
CA ILE A 101 10.12 4.57 6.06
C ILE A 101 10.31 3.13 6.57
N ARG A 102 11.08 2.94 7.66
CA ARG A 102 11.28 1.60 8.23
C ARG A 102 10.00 1.01 8.81
N THR A 103 9.15 1.84 9.41
CA THR A 103 7.82 1.42 9.89
C THR A 103 6.96 1.01 8.70
N ALA A 104 6.84 1.84 7.66
CA ALA A 104 6.08 1.52 6.46
C ALA A 104 6.59 0.26 5.74
N GLU A 105 7.91 0.06 5.68
CA GLU A 105 8.51 -1.17 5.12
C GLU A 105 8.16 -2.40 5.96
N ARG A 106 8.22 -2.28 7.30
CA ARG A 106 7.82 -3.35 8.22
C ARG A 106 6.33 -3.66 8.10
N ASP A 107 5.50 -2.64 8.00
CA ASP A 107 4.05 -2.79 7.90
C ASP A 107 3.67 -3.40 6.55
N ARG A 108 4.31 -2.98 5.44
CA ARG A 108 4.13 -3.64 4.14
C ARG A 108 4.57 -5.09 4.15
N ARG A 109 5.70 -5.42 4.80
CA ARG A 109 6.13 -6.82 4.95
C ARG A 109 5.15 -7.62 5.81
N THR A 110 4.61 -7.02 6.86
CA THR A 110 3.64 -7.66 7.75
C THR A 110 2.29 -7.83 7.06
N ALA A 111 1.82 -6.83 6.33
CA ALA A 111 0.62 -6.87 5.51
C ALA A 111 0.77 -7.86 4.34
N TRP A 112 1.94 -7.97 3.73
CA TRP A 112 2.20 -8.99 2.72
C TRP A 112 2.19 -10.40 3.32
N ARG A 113 2.78 -10.59 4.49
CA ARG A 113 2.71 -11.87 5.25
C ARG A 113 1.29 -12.18 5.70
N ALA A 114 0.58 -11.21 6.26
CA ALA A 114 -0.81 -11.33 6.70
C ALA A 114 -1.76 -11.51 5.52
N SER A 115 -1.52 -10.89 4.36
CA SER A 115 -2.29 -11.14 3.12
C SER A 115 -1.98 -12.51 2.53
N SER A 116 -0.79 -13.06 2.81
CA SER A 116 -0.45 -14.45 2.48
C SER A 116 -1.03 -15.45 3.49
N GLU A 117 -1.44 -14.99 4.69
CA GLU A 117 -1.98 -15.81 5.79
C GLU A 117 -3.47 -15.55 6.09
N ALA A 118 -4.10 -14.52 5.51
CA ALA A 118 -5.46 -14.12 5.83
C ALA A 118 -6.21 -13.56 4.61
N PRO A 119 -7.09 -14.39 4.00
CA PRO A 119 -8.16 -13.89 3.16
C PRO A 119 -9.54 -14.42 3.59
N GLU A 120 -9.87 -14.47 4.89
CA GLU A 120 -11.16 -15.08 5.30
C GLU A 120 -12.14 -14.20 6.09
N ARG A 121 -11.78 -13.02 6.64
CA ARG A 121 -12.70 -12.38 7.60
C ARG A 121 -13.08 -10.90 7.39
N PHE A 122 -12.52 -10.18 6.42
CA PHE A 122 -12.78 -8.73 6.32
C PHE A 122 -13.42 -8.24 5.01
N THR A 123 -13.51 -9.06 3.97
CA THR A 123 -14.00 -8.65 2.64
C THR A 123 -15.52 -8.74 2.45
N ALA A 124 -16.29 -9.16 3.46
CA ALA A 124 -17.71 -9.52 3.25
C ALA A 124 -18.71 -8.34 3.18
N GLN A 125 -18.34 -7.07 3.42
CA GLN A 125 -19.38 -6.02 3.63
C GLN A 125 -19.15 -4.63 3.02
N ILE A 126 -18.22 -4.44 2.08
CA ILE A 126 -18.11 -3.14 1.38
C ILE A 126 -18.24 -3.38 -0.13
N PRO A 127 -19.39 -3.06 -0.76
CA PRO A 127 -19.54 -3.16 -2.21
C PRO A 127 -18.62 -2.14 -2.88
N ARG A 128 -17.84 -2.60 -3.86
CA ARG A 128 -16.87 -1.77 -4.56
C ARG A 128 -17.57 -0.90 -5.63
N PRO A 129 -17.10 0.34 -5.88
CA PRO A 129 -17.73 1.26 -6.84
C PRO A 129 -17.76 0.78 -8.30
N ASP A 130 -16.99 -0.26 -8.63
CA ASP A 130 -16.83 -0.89 -9.95
C ASP A 130 -17.67 -2.16 -10.14
N GLN A 131 -18.42 -2.59 -9.12
CA GLN A 131 -19.24 -3.81 -9.12
C GLN A 131 -20.22 -3.91 -10.30
N TYR A 132 -20.60 -2.78 -10.91
CA TYR A 132 -21.56 -2.74 -12.02
C TYR A 132 -20.94 -2.47 -13.40
N LEU A 133 -19.60 -2.39 -13.50
CA LEU A 133 -18.88 -2.07 -14.75
C LEU A 133 -17.88 -3.16 -15.19
N GLU A 134 -17.85 -4.31 -14.52
CA GLU A 134 -16.91 -5.38 -14.83
C GLU A 134 -17.33 -6.08 -16.15
N ILE A 135 -16.76 -5.63 -17.27
CA ILE A 135 -16.82 -6.35 -18.54
C ILE A 135 -15.90 -7.58 -18.37
N ILE A 136 -16.48 -8.71 -17.95
CA ILE A 136 -15.75 -9.97 -17.85
C ILE A 136 -15.54 -10.49 -19.27
N PRO A 137 -14.28 -10.63 -19.73
CA PRO A 137 -14.02 -11.22 -21.04
C PRO A 137 -14.45 -12.68 -21.05
N ASP A 138 -15.08 -13.12 -22.14
CA ASP A 138 -15.43 -14.53 -22.34
C ASP A 138 -14.16 -15.40 -22.29
N SER A 139 -14.26 -16.55 -21.64
CA SER A 139 -13.18 -17.52 -21.63
C SER A 139 -12.91 -18.01 -23.06
N PRO A 140 -11.65 -18.04 -23.52
CA PRO A 140 -11.30 -18.57 -24.83
C PRO A 140 -11.41 -20.11 -24.91
N LEU A 141 -11.79 -20.77 -23.81
CA LEU A 141 -12.04 -22.21 -23.80
C LEU A 141 -13.38 -22.55 -24.46
N PRO A 142 -13.52 -23.76 -25.04
CA PRO A 142 -14.82 -24.24 -25.52
C PRO A 142 -15.87 -24.31 -24.41
N GLU A 143 -17.11 -23.97 -24.72
CA GLU A 143 -18.25 -24.00 -23.78
C GLU A 143 -18.36 -25.29 -22.93
N PRO A 144 -18.14 -26.51 -23.48
CA PRO A 144 -18.19 -27.73 -22.67
C PRO A 144 -17.13 -27.80 -21.57
N ASP A 145 -15.98 -27.16 -21.77
CA ASP A 145 -14.93 -27.08 -20.75
C ASP A 145 -15.27 -25.99 -19.72
N GLN A 146 -15.87 -24.88 -20.15
CA GLN A 146 -16.35 -23.82 -19.26
C GLN A 146 -17.44 -24.32 -18.30
N VAL A 147 -18.46 -24.99 -18.83
CA VAL A 147 -19.52 -25.64 -18.04
C VAL A 147 -18.93 -26.62 -17.03
N TYR A 148 -17.92 -27.38 -17.44
CA TYR A 148 -17.28 -28.35 -16.56
C TYR A 148 -16.51 -27.69 -15.42
N LEU A 149 -15.80 -26.58 -15.69
CA LEU A 149 -15.10 -25.81 -14.67
C LEU A 149 -16.07 -25.13 -13.69
N ARG A 150 -17.20 -24.59 -14.18
CA ARG A 150 -18.26 -24.04 -13.32
C ARG A 150 -18.82 -25.10 -12.37
N ALA A 151 -19.17 -26.28 -12.90
CA ALA A 151 -19.64 -27.39 -12.06
C ALA A 151 -18.58 -27.87 -11.05
N LEU A 152 -17.29 -27.78 -11.38
CA LEU A 152 -16.20 -28.10 -10.46
C LEU A 152 -16.08 -27.07 -9.33
N LEU A 153 -16.26 -25.78 -9.63
CA LEU A 153 -16.24 -24.70 -8.64
C LEU A 153 -17.46 -24.79 -7.71
N GLU A 154 -18.66 -25.04 -8.24
CA GLU A 154 -19.89 -25.25 -7.47
C GLU A 154 -19.86 -26.51 -6.59
N ALA A 155 -19.05 -27.51 -6.96
CA ALA A 155 -18.84 -28.71 -6.15
C ALA A 155 -17.82 -28.50 -5.03
N GLY A 156 -17.01 -27.43 -5.07
CA GLY A 156 -15.94 -27.15 -4.08
C GLY A 156 -14.75 -28.11 -4.09
N SER A 157 -14.91 -29.34 -4.57
CA SER A 157 -13.84 -30.32 -4.66
C SER A 157 -14.00 -31.30 -5.82
N LYS A 158 -12.88 -31.85 -6.29
CA LYS A 158 -12.87 -32.93 -7.30
C LYS A 158 -13.57 -34.20 -6.80
N ALA A 159 -13.54 -34.44 -5.49
CA ALA A 159 -14.19 -35.59 -4.88
C ALA A 159 -15.71 -35.42 -4.89
N GLU A 160 -16.19 -34.22 -4.57
CA GLU A 160 -17.61 -33.91 -4.58
C GLU A 160 -18.18 -33.89 -6.00
N LEU A 161 -17.46 -33.31 -6.97
CA LEU A 161 -17.88 -33.39 -8.37
C LEU A 161 -17.94 -34.84 -8.87
N ALA A 162 -16.97 -35.68 -8.48
CA ALA A 162 -16.96 -37.10 -8.82
C ALA A 162 -18.19 -37.83 -8.24
N ARG A 163 -18.56 -37.54 -6.99
CA ARG A 163 -19.77 -38.07 -6.35
C ARG A 163 -21.04 -37.62 -7.09
N ARG A 164 -21.20 -36.31 -7.34
CA ARG A 164 -22.38 -35.74 -8.03
C ARG A 164 -22.55 -36.26 -9.46
N ALA A 165 -21.45 -36.42 -10.18
CA ALA A 165 -21.46 -36.87 -11.58
C ALA A 165 -21.41 -38.41 -11.75
N GLY A 166 -21.32 -39.18 -10.67
CA GLY A 166 -21.26 -40.65 -10.73
C GLY A 166 -20.00 -41.20 -11.44
N VAL A 167 -18.90 -40.46 -11.41
CA VAL A 167 -17.63 -40.83 -12.07
C VAL A 167 -16.50 -40.97 -11.06
N SER A 168 -15.37 -41.56 -11.47
CA SER A 168 -14.20 -41.66 -10.59
C SER A 168 -13.48 -40.31 -10.44
N ARG A 169 -12.86 -40.09 -9.27
CA ARG A 169 -11.97 -38.92 -9.02
C ARG A 169 -10.82 -38.85 -10.03
N ALA A 170 -10.36 -39.99 -10.53
CA ALA A 170 -9.33 -40.08 -11.58
C ALA A 170 -9.85 -39.54 -12.92
N ALA A 171 -11.09 -39.86 -13.30
CA ALA A 171 -11.71 -39.32 -14.52
C ALA A 171 -11.89 -37.79 -14.45
N VAL A 172 -12.27 -37.25 -13.28
CA VAL A 172 -12.30 -35.80 -13.03
C VAL A 172 -10.91 -35.18 -13.18
N THR A 173 -9.90 -35.81 -12.58
CA THR A 173 -8.50 -35.33 -12.64
C THR A 173 -7.98 -35.31 -14.07
N GLN A 174 -8.19 -36.37 -14.85
CA GLN A 174 -7.80 -36.42 -16.26
C GLN A 174 -8.53 -35.39 -17.12
N ARG A 175 -9.80 -35.10 -16.81
CA ARG A 175 -10.57 -34.08 -17.53
C ARG A 175 -10.04 -32.67 -17.21
N VAL A 176 -9.75 -32.38 -15.94
CA VAL A 176 -9.10 -31.11 -15.55
C VAL A 176 -7.72 -30.97 -16.20
N GLN A 177 -6.90 -32.02 -16.20
CA GLN A 177 -5.58 -31.98 -16.85
C GLN A 177 -5.67 -31.69 -18.35
N ARG A 178 -6.67 -32.25 -19.05
CA ARG A 178 -6.91 -31.92 -20.47
C ARG A 178 -7.30 -30.46 -20.68
N ILE A 179 -8.09 -29.89 -19.78
CA ILE A 179 -8.45 -28.47 -19.83
C ILE A 179 -7.22 -27.59 -19.57
N VAL A 180 -6.41 -27.92 -18.56
CA VAL A 180 -5.14 -27.22 -18.27
C VAL A 180 -4.19 -27.26 -19.48
N ALA A 181 -4.09 -28.42 -20.16
CA ALA A 181 -3.28 -28.52 -21.37
C ALA A 181 -3.75 -27.59 -22.50
N LYS A 182 -5.07 -27.37 -22.63
CA LYS A 182 -5.63 -26.40 -23.59
C LYS A 182 -5.28 -24.96 -23.19
N VAL A 183 -5.34 -24.63 -21.91
CA VAL A 183 -5.00 -23.29 -21.39
C VAL A 183 -3.53 -22.94 -21.63
N VAL A 184 -2.62 -23.91 -21.47
CA VAL A 184 -1.17 -23.68 -21.67
C VAL A 184 -0.83 -23.29 -23.11
N VAL A 185 -1.63 -23.75 -24.09
CA VAL A 185 -1.41 -23.48 -25.52
C VAL A 185 -2.05 -22.14 -25.97
N LEU A 186 -2.84 -21.50 -25.10
CA LEU A 186 -3.38 -20.16 -25.38
C LEU A 186 -2.27 -19.11 -25.43
N ASP A 187 -2.50 -18.05 -26.22
CA ASP A 187 -1.63 -16.89 -26.24
C ASP A 187 -1.73 -16.09 -24.93
N SER A 188 -0.85 -15.10 -24.75
CA SER A 188 -0.81 -14.33 -23.50
C SER A 188 -2.12 -13.60 -23.20
N ASN A 189 -2.85 -13.15 -24.23
CA ASN A 189 -4.15 -12.51 -24.06
C ASN A 189 -5.25 -13.52 -23.69
N GLY A 190 -5.27 -14.69 -24.32
CA GLY A 190 -6.20 -15.76 -23.99
C GLY A 190 -5.99 -16.32 -22.58
N ARG A 191 -4.75 -16.44 -22.11
CA ARG A 191 -4.47 -16.84 -20.73
C ARG A 191 -4.96 -15.81 -19.71
N ALA A 192 -4.69 -14.52 -19.95
CA ALA A 192 -5.17 -13.45 -19.09
C ALA A 192 -6.71 -13.37 -19.06
N ALA A 193 -7.38 -13.52 -20.21
CA ALA A 193 -8.84 -13.57 -20.28
C ALA A 193 -9.42 -14.78 -19.52
N HIS A 194 -8.79 -15.96 -19.66
CA HIS A 194 -9.18 -17.16 -18.93
C HIS A 194 -9.00 -17.03 -17.42
N GLU A 195 -7.90 -16.41 -16.96
CA GLU A 195 -7.62 -16.17 -15.54
C GLU A 195 -8.67 -15.24 -14.92
N VAL A 196 -8.99 -14.13 -15.58
CA VAL A 196 -10.04 -13.19 -15.13
C VAL A 196 -11.42 -13.87 -15.09
N TRP A 197 -11.76 -14.66 -16.11
CA TRP A 197 -12.99 -15.43 -16.13
C TRP A 197 -13.07 -16.48 -15.00
N MET A 198 -11.97 -17.19 -14.72
CA MET A 198 -11.89 -18.18 -13.64
C MET A 198 -12.05 -17.53 -12.26
N GLU A 199 -11.44 -16.37 -12.04
CA GLU A 199 -11.57 -15.62 -10.79
C GLU A 199 -13.01 -15.16 -10.56
N HIS A 200 -13.67 -14.67 -11.62
CA HIS A 200 -15.08 -14.29 -11.58
C HIS A 200 -15.99 -15.49 -11.27
N GLU A 201 -15.84 -16.62 -11.96
CA GLU A 201 -16.67 -17.80 -11.73
C GLU A 201 -16.44 -18.43 -10.35
N ALA A 202 -15.20 -18.38 -9.83
CA ALA A 202 -14.90 -18.84 -8.48
C ALA A 202 -15.59 -17.94 -7.44
N ARG A 203 -15.55 -16.62 -7.61
CA ARG A 203 -16.26 -15.66 -6.76
C ARG A 203 -17.77 -15.89 -6.80
N ARG A 204 -18.33 -16.06 -8.01
CA ARG A 204 -19.76 -16.35 -8.21
C ARG A 204 -20.20 -17.64 -7.50
N ALA A 205 -19.39 -18.70 -7.57
CA ALA A 205 -19.69 -19.96 -6.89
C ALA A 205 -19.68 -19.80 -5.36
N LEU A 206 -18.74 -19.02 -4.82
CA LEU A 206 -18.65 -18.71 -3.38
C LEU A 206 -19.82 -17.83 -2.89
N ASP A 207 -20.24 -16.86 -3.69
CA ASP A 207 -21.40 -16.00 -3.38
C ASP A 207 -22.72 -16.81 -3.43
N SER A 208 -22.76 -17.88 -4.23
CA SER A 208 -23.94 -18.73 -4.38
C SER A 208 -24.05 -19.79 -3.27
N ASP A 209 -22.93 -20.28 -2.75
CA ASP A 209 -22.88 -21.23 -1.63
C ASP A 209 -21.67 -20.96 -0.70
N PRO A 210 -21.87 -20.17 0.38
CA PRO A 210 -20.81 -19.83 1.32
C PRO A 210 -20.23 -21.03 2.08
N SER A 211 -20.94 -22.18 2.08
CA SER A 211 -20.50 -23.40 2.78
C SER A 211 -19.27 -24.05 2.14
N LEU A 212 -18.99 -23.73 0.87
CA LEU A 212 -17.81 -24.20 0.13
C LEU A 212 -16.48 -23.72 0.73
N LEU A 213 -16.48 -22.63 1.52
CA LEU A 213 -15.29 -22.15 2.26
C LEU A 213 -14.95 -23.04 3.47
N ALA A 214 -15.95 -23.72 4.06
CA ALA A 214 -15.75 -24.50 5.28
C ALA A 214 -15.10 -25.87 5.03
N GLU A 215 -15.10 -26.37 3.78
CA GLU A 215 -14.58 -27.69 3.42
C GLU A 215 -13.17 -27.67 2.80
N ALA A 216 -12.57 -26.49 2.60
CA ALA A 216 -11.24 -26.32 2.00
C ALA A 216 -10.10 -26.15 3.03
N GLY A 217 -10.41 -26.17 4.34
CA GLY A 217 -9.46 -26.09 5.46
C GLY A 217 -8.96 -27.45 5.94
#